data_AF-A0AAU7C1S4-F1
#
_entry.id   AF-A0AAU7C1S4-F1
#
_cell.length_a   1.000
_cell.length_b   1.000
_cell.length_c   1.000
_cell.angle_alpha   90.00
_cell.angle_beta   90.00
_cell.angle_gamma   90.00
#
_symmetry.space_group_name_H-M   'P 1'
#
loop_
_entity.id
_entity.type
_entity.pdbx_description
1 polymer ?
#
loop_
_entity_poly.entity_id
_entity_poly.type
_entity_poly.pdbx_seq_one_letter_code
_entity_poly.pdbx_strand_id
1 'polypeptide(L)' 'MNLSPNENALIDETLKEIGATIGSLSHISCNEFSKEEIIERLSMAIASLELAQQPLITVRNKVRERRKE' A
#
# COMPACT_ATOMS: atom_id res chain seq x y z
N MET A 1 -8.71 -20.70 -7.77
CA MET A 1 -9.38 -19.56 -8.42
C MET A 1 -8.33 -18.62 -8.95
N ASN A 2 -8.42 -18.28 -10.23
CA ASN A 2 -7.56 -17.25 -10.81
C ASN A 2 -8.22 -15.89 -10.58
N LEU A 3 -7.41 -14.90 -10.23
CA LEU A 3 -7.84 -13.51 -10.16
C LEU A 3 -8.18 -13.01 -11.57
N SER A 4 -9.17 -12.12 -11.68
CA SER A 4 -9.44 -11.44 -12.93
C SER A 4 -8.29 -10.48 -13.30
N PRO A 5 -8.11 -10.13 -14.59
CA PRO A 5 -7.08 -9.19 -15.00
C PRO A 5 -7.12 -7.85 -14.23
N ASN A 6 -8.32 -7.35 -13.93
CA ASN A 6 -8.50 -6.13 -13.16
C ASN A 6 -8.06 -6.29 -11.69
N GLU A 7 -8.31 -7.45 -11.08
CA GLU A 7 -7.86 -7.72 -9.71
C GLU A 7 -6.34 -7.86 -9.62
N ASN A 8 -5.70 -8.47 -10.63
CA ASN A 8 -4.25 -8.51 -10.72
C ASN A 8 -3.66 -7.10 -10.87
N ALA A 9 -4.22 -6.28 -11.77
CA ALA A 9 -3.75 -4.90 -11.96
C ALA A 9 -3.83 -4.07 -10.67
N LEU A 10 -4.92 -4.20 -9.90
CA LEU A 10 -5.07 -3.51 -8.61
C LEU A 10 -4.05 -3.99 -7.57
N ILE A 11 -3.74 -5.30 -7.55
CA ILE A 11 -2.70 -5.84 -6.67
C ILE A 11 -1.33 -5.33 -7.07
N ASP A 12 -1.00 -5.33 -8.37
CA ASP A 12 0.30 -4.88 -8.87
C ASP A 12 0.52 -3.39 -8.56
N GLU A 13 -0.50 -2.56 -8.78
CA GLU A 13 -0.48 -1.13 -8.42
C GLU A 13 -0.27 -0.94 -6.91
N THR A 14 -1.03 -1.68 -6.09
CA THR A 14 -0.88 -1.61 -4.63
C THR A 14 0.53 -2.02 -4.18
N LEU A 15 1.09 -3.10 -4.74
CA LEU A 15 2.43 -3.56 -4.40
C LEU A 15 3.49 -2.53 -4.77
N LYS A 16 3.31 -1.83 -5.90
CA LYS A 16 4.18 -0.74 -6.32
C LYS A 16 4.12 0.43 -5.34
N GLU A 17 2.93 0.83 -4.89
CA GLU A 17 2.76 1.89 -3.89
C GLU A 17 3.39 1.52 -2.55
N ILE A 18 3.13 0.32 -2.04
CA ILE A 18 3.76 -0.20 -0.81
C ILE A 18 5.29 -0.20 -0.94
N GLY A 19 5.81 -0.66 -2.07
CA GLY A 19 7.24 -0.66 -2.35
C GLY A 19 7.84 0.75 -2.32
N ALA A 20 7.16 1.73 -2.92
CA ALA A 20 7.56 3.13 -2.87
C ALA A 20 7.52 3.68 -1.44
N THR A 21 6.50 3.36 -0.65
CA THR A 21 6.42 3.77 0.76
C THR A 21 7.55 3.16 1.59
N ILE A 22 7.86 1.87 1.41
CA ILE A 22 8.99 1.22 2.09
C ILE A 22 10.32 1.91 1.74
N GLY A 23 10.50 2.29 0.47
CA GLY A 23 11.65 3.09 0.03
C GLY A 23 11.74 4.42 0.78
N SER A 24 10.63 5.15 0.88
CA SER A 24 10.55 6.41 1.63
C SER A 24 10.85 6.23 3.12
N LEU A 25 10.29 5.19 3.76
CA LEU A 25 10.57 4.88 5.18
C LEU A 25 12.04 4.52 5.41
N SER A 26 12.65 3.78 4.49
CA SER A 26 14.08 3.47 4.53
C SER A 26 14.91 4.75 4.40
N HIS A 27 14.53 5.66 3.49
CA HIS A 27 15.17 6.97 3.38
C HIS A 27 15.07 7.77 4.69
N ILE A 28 13.90 7.80 5.34
CA ILE A 28 13.73 8.47 6.63
C ILE A 28 14.67 7.87 7.69
N SER A 29 14.78 6.54 7.74
CA SER A 29 15.61 5.85 8.73
C SER A 29 17.11 6.01 8.53
N CYS A 30 17.56 6.22 7.29
CA CYS A 30 19.00 6.23 6.95
C CYS A 30 19.61 7.64 6.84
N ASN A 31 18.81 8.70 6.94
CA ASN A 31 19.28 10.08 6.75
C ASN A 31 18.97 10.93 7.97
N GLU A 32 19.78 11.97 8.18
CA GLU A 32 19.55 12.95 9.24
C GLU A 32 18.46 13.93 8.79
N PHE A 33 17.35 13.92 9.52
CA PHE A 33 16.24 14.85 9.39
C PHE A 33 15.93 15.45 10.76
N SER A 34 15.40 16.67 10.77
CA SER A 34 14.76 17.21 11.97
C SER A 34 13.56 16.36 12.38
N LYS A 35 13.14 16.44 13.65
CA LYS A 35 11.99 15.65 14.13
C LYS A 35 10.70 16.06 13.43
N GLU A 36 10.58 17.34 13.11
CA GLU A 36 9.47 17.93 12.37
C GLU A 36 9.38 17.32 10.95
N GLU A 37 10.50 17.25 10.23
CA GLU A 37 10.57 16.60 8.91
C GLU A 37 10.28 15.11 8.98
N ILE A 38 10.74 14.41 10.02
CA ILE A 38 10.43 12.99 10.22
C ILE A 38 8.92 12.81 10.39
N ILE A 39 8.26 13.63 11.21
CA ILE A 39 6.81 13.56 11.43
C ILE A 39 6.06 13.80 10.13
N GLU A 40 6.43 14.82 9.36
CA GLU A 40 5.79 15.14 8.07
C GLU A 40 5.90 13.96 7.09
N ARG A 41 7.12 13.43 6.92
CA ARG A 41 7.37 12.32 5.99
C ARG A 41 6.68 11.03 6.42
N LEU A 42 6.64 10.74 7.73
CA LEU A 42 5.90 9.59 8.26
C LEU A 42 4.39 9.76 8.03
N SER A 43 3.86 10.98 8.20
CA SER A 43 2.45 11.27 7.95
C SER A 43 2.08 11.04 6.49
N MET A 44 2.94 11.46 5.54
CA MET A 44 2.75 11.17 4.12
C MET A 44 2.80 9.66 3.83
N ALA A 45 3.73 8.94 4.44
CA ALA A 45 3.84 7.49 4.27
C ALA A 45 2.58 6.75 4.77
N ILE A 46 2.03 7.17 5.91
CA ILE A 46 0.77 6.63 6.45
C ILE A 46 -0.36 6.87 5.45
N ALA A 47 -0.53 8.11 4.98
CA ALA A 47 -1.59 8.43 4.01
C ALA A 47 -1.48 7.60 2.72
N SER A 48 -0.27 7.39 2.19
CA SER A 48 -0.06 6.51 1.03
C SER A 48 -0.49 5.06 1.31
N LEU A 49 -0.16 4.52 2.49
CA LEU A 49 -0.55 3.15 2.84
C LEU A 49 -2.06 3.01 3.03
N GLU A 50 -2.73 4.02 3.61
CA GLU A 50 -4.19 4.02 3.77
C GLU A 50 -4.90 4.01 2.41
N LEU A 51 -4.40 4.77 1.44
CA LEU A 51 -4.92 4.76 0.07
C LEU A 51 -4.68 3.41 -0.61
N ALA A 52 -3.46 2.87 -0.52
CA ALA A 52 -3.08 1.58 -1.07
C ALA A 52 -3.88 0.41 -0.46
N GLN A 53 -4.37 0.56 0.77
CA GLN A 53 -5.14 -0.49 1.45
C GLN A 53 -6.52 -0.74 0.82
N GLN A 54 -7.16 0.30 0.27
CA GLN A 54 -8.55 0.23 -0.22
C GLN A 54 -8.71 -0.80 -1.37
N PRO A 55 -7.88 -0.77 -2.43
CA PRO A 55 -7.92 -1.79 -3.49
C PRO A 55 -7.79 -3.23 -2.97
N LEU A 56 -6.87 -3.47 -2.02
CA LEU A 56 -6.67 -4.80 -1.44
C LEU A 56 -7.88 -5.29 -0.68
N ILE A 57 -8.54 -4.42 0.10
CA ILE A 57 -9.78 -4.75 0.80
C ILE A 57 -10.85 -5.16 -0.21
N THR A 58 -11.01 -4.41 -1.31
CA THR A 58 -11.97 -4.73 -2.38
C THR A 58 -11.67 -6.08 -3.00
N VAL A 59 -10.43 -6.33 -3.43
CA VAL A 59 -10.05 -7.61 -4.06
C VAL A 59 -10.21 -8.77 -3.07
N ARG A 60 -9.80 -8.61 -1.82
CA ARG A 60 -9.97 -9.61 -0.76
C ARG A 60 -11.44 -9.97 -0.55
N ASN A 61 -12.33 -8.98 -0.49
CA ASN A 61 -13.76 -9.22 -0.27
C ASN A 61 -14.37 -10.00 -1.44
N LYS A 62 -14.03 -9.64 -2.70
CA LYS A 62 -14.47 -10.38 -3.89
C LYS A 62 -13.99 -11.83 -3.90
N VAL A 63 -12.72 -12.07 -3.55
CA VAL A 63 -12.17 -13.43 -3.42
C VAL A 63 -12.92 -14.22 -2.34
N ARG A 64 -13.27 -13.58 -1.22
CA ARG A 64 -13.99 -14.21 -0.12
C ARG A 64 -15.44 -14.55 -0.50
N GLU A 65 -16.12 -13.69 -1.23
CA GLU A 65 -17.47 -13.93 -1.75
C GLU A 65 -17.49 -15.16 -2.66
N ARG A 66 -16.57 -15.23 -3.62
CA ARG A 66 -16.45 -16.39 -4.52
C ARG A 66 -16.21 -17.71 -3.78
N ARG A 67 -15.53 -17.70 -2.63
CA ARG A 67 -15.28 -18.91 -1.81
C ARG A 67 -16.48 -19.38 -0.98
N LYS A 68 -17.51 -18.54 -0.84
CA LYS A 68 -18.74 -18.89 -0.10
C LYS A 68 -19.82 -19.48 -1.02
N GLU A 69 -19.64 -19.33 -2.33
CA GLU A 69 -20.39 -20.02 -3.40
C GLU A 69 -19.77 -21.39 -3.68
#